data_AF-Q2T6D8-F1
#
_entry.id   AF-Q2T6D8-F1
#
_cell.length_a   1.000
_cell.length_b   1.000
_cell.length_c   1.000
_cell.angle_alpha   90.00
_cell.angle_beta   90.00
_cell.angle_gamma   90.00
#
_symmetry.space_group_name_H-M   'P 1'
#
loop_
_entity.id
_entity.type
_entity.pdbx_description
1 polymer ?
#
loop_
_entity_poly.entity_id
_entity_poly.type
_entity_poly.pdbx_seq_one_letter_code
_entity_poly.pdbx_strand_id
1 'polypeptide(L)'
;MDSLWSLLMPAGFQAFTDRGVYQIDGLTPNYQMVQAMSAQSVDTSLRLAVNDAWKPFNVTLPSVAFTFNATAGPMYGVYASDGVGITVWSTDVNGATYTLRFVTERPCTVYFFQFDQVPPSSGNFGLQVFNGQGRLIADSSKPFLRVLDVIYNEYVPGDGWMVAGAPSPQWDSRAYGVPIIVSGIYPVRHAWSYDPGGVELSSIRVSGNSVSWGTTMYGGGRKPNLAGFREQWHSRFMVLDATGIV
;
A
#
# COMPACT_ATOMS: atom_id res chain seq x y z
N MET A 1 -48.65 13.35 25.32
CA MET A 1 -48.60 12.70 24.00
C MET A 1 -47.13 12.50 23.69
N ASP A 2 -46.54 11.48 24.31
CA ASP A 2 -45.16 11.09 24.06
C ASP A 2 -45.13 10.32 22.74
N SER A 3 -44.33 10.81 21.80
CA SER A 3 -44.21 10.22 20.47
C SER A 3 -43.55 8.84 20.57
N LEU A 4 -44.32 7.82 20.20
CA LEU A 4 -43.95 6.40 20.01
C LEU A 4 -42.95 6.18 18.85
N TRP A 5 -42.06 7.14 18.59
CA TRP A 5 -41.12 7.16 17.45
C TRP A 5 -39.64 7.01 17.83
N SER A 6 -39.30 6.68 19.07
CA SER A 6 -37.89 6.42 19.47
C SER A 6 -37.58 4.95 19.73
N LEU A 7 -38.24 4.02 19.03
CA LEU A 7 -37.63 2.71 18.81
C LEU A 7 -36.33 2.96 18.04
N LEU A 8 -35.24 3.02 18.80
CA LEU A 8 -33.85 3.24 18.39
C LEU A 8 -33.57 2.48 17.08
N MET A 9 -33.71 3.17 15.94
CA MET A 9 -33.00 2.73 14.75
C MET A 9 -31.52 2.80 15.13
N PRO A 10 -30.75 1.69 15.02
CA PRO A 10 -29.31 1.76 15.19
C PRO A 10 -28.80 2.88 14.28
N ALA A 11 -28.06 3.83 14.83
CA ALA A 11 -27.48 4.90 14.03
C ALA A 11 -26.62 4.29 12.91
N GLY A 12 -26.79 4.78 11.68
CA GLY A 12 -26.13 4.21 10.52
C GLY A 12 -27.07 3.85 9.38
N PHE A 13 -26.60 2.97 8.49
CA PHE A 13 -27.32 2.47 7.33
C PHE A 13 -27.14 0.95 7.24
N GLN A 14 -28.22 0.24 6.91
CA GLN A 14 -28.18 -1.17 6.56
C GLN A 14 -28.87 -1.39 5.21
N ALA A 15 -28.23 -2.14 4.32
CA ALA A 15 -28.85 -2.66 3.11
C ALA A 15 -28.91 -4.20 3.19
N PHE A 16 -30.12 -4.73 3.07
CA PHE A 16 -30.37 -6.16 3.00
C PHE A 16 -30.31 -6.59 1.54
N THR A 17 -29.51 -7.61 1.26
CA THR A 17 -29.36 -8.18 -0.08
C THR A 17 -29.53 -9.69 -0.01
N ASP A 18 -29.75 -10.31 -1.17
CA ASP A 18 -29.85 -11.78 -1.27
C ASP A 18 -28.58 -12.52 -0.79
N ARG A 19 -27.46 -11.80 -0.64
CA ARG A 19 -26.17 -12.34 -0.18
C ARG A 19 -25.80 -11.92 1.24
N GLY A 20 -26.67 -11.19 1.95
CA GLY A 20 -26.44 -10.75 3.33
C GLY A 20 -26.70 -9.26 3.55
N VAL A 21 -26.24 -8.77 4.71
CA VAL A 21 -26.47 -7.40 5.16
C VAL A 21 -25.18 -6.58 4.97
N TYR A 22 -25.29 -5.45 4.29
CA TYR A 22 -24.28 -4.39 4.31
C TYR A 22 -24.63 -3.41 5.42
N GLN A 23 -23.67 -3.10 6.30
CA GLN A 23 -23.90 -2.23 7.45
C GLN A 23 -22.84 -1.13 7.51
N ILE A 24 -23.29 0.10 7.73
CA ILE A 24 -22.51 1.32 7.93
C ILE A 24 -23.00 1.92 9.25
N ASP A 25 -22.40 1.54 10.37
CA ASP A 25 -22.84 1.95 11.72
C ASP A 25 -21.87 2.92 12.42
N GLY A 26 -20.71 3.17 11.81
CA GLY A 26 -19.66 4.02 12.37
C GLY A 26 -18.84 3.33 13.47
N LEU A 27 -19.11 2.06 13.76
CA LEU A 27 -18.30 1.23 14.67
C LEU A 27 -17.15 0.56 13.92
N THR A 28 -17.37 0.23 12.64
CA THR A 28 -16.30 -0.23 11.73
C THR A 28 -15.81 0.93 10.86
N PRO A 29 -14.48 1.14 10.71
CA PRO A 29 -13.96 2.18 9.83
C PRO A 29 -14.37 1.95 8.37
N ASN A 30 -15.11 2.89 7.79
CA ASN A 30 -15.33 2.96 6.36
C ASN A 30 -14.19 3.78 5.73
N TYR A 31 -13.18 3.09 5.23
CA TYR A 31 -12.07 3.73 4.54
C TYR A 31 -12.56 4.29 3.20
N GLN A 32 -12.50 5.60 3.04
CA GLN A 32 -12.83 6.29 1.79
C GLN A 32 -11.63 7.11 1.32
N MET A 33 -11.53 7.31 0.01
CA MET A 33 -10.45 8.13 -0.54
C MET A 33 -10.63 9.58 -0.07
N VAL A 34 -9.64 10.07 0.68
CA VAL A 34 -9.64 11.44 1.24
C VAL A 34 -8.67 12.36 0.51
N GLN A 35 -7.66 11.80 -0.15
CA GLN A 35 -6.65 12.57 -0.86
C GLN A 35 -6.10 11.77 -2.04
N ALA A 36 -5.83 12.46 -3.15
CA ALA A 36 -5.04 11.96 -4.26
C ALA A 36 -3.81 12.85 -4.44
N MET A 37 -2.65 12.23 -4.64
CA MET A 37 -1.36 12.89 -4.79
C MET A 37 -0.61 12.25 -5.95
N SER A 38 0.29 13.02 -6.56
CA SER A 38 1.27 12.47 -7.48
C SER A 38 2.59 13.22 -7.36
N ALA A 39 3.69 12.54 -7.64
CA ALA A 39 5.02 13.14 -7.65
C ALA A 39 5.95 12.33 -8.56
N GLN A 40 6.99 12.98 -9.08
CA GLN A 40 8.03 12.34 -9.87
C GLN A 40 9.00 11.60 -8.95
N SER A 41 9.30 10.33 -9.26
CA SER A 41 10.46 9.66 -8.69
C SER A 41 11.72 10.14 -9.38
N VAL A 42 12.72 10.48 -8.57
CA VAL A 42 14.01 11.00 -9.05
C VAL A 42 15.14 10.30 -8.32
N ASP A 43 16.30 10.19 -8.97
CA ASP A 43 17.47 9.57 -8.37
C ASP A 43 17.84 10.29 -7.08
N THR A 44 17.76 9.56 -5.97
CA THR A 44 17.98 10.07 -4.63
C THR A 44 18.95 9.15 -3.90
N SER A 45 19.90 9.72 -3.16
CA SER A 45 20.74 8.96 -2.25
C SER A 45 19.92 8.54 -1.03
N LEU A 46 19.73 7.23 -0.85
CA LEU A 46 18.96 6.62 0.21
C LEU A 46 19.87 5.86 1.16
N ARG A 47 19.65 6.02 2.48
CA ARG A 47 20.39 5.26 3.49
C ARG A 47 19.90 3.83 3.55
N LEU A 48 20.78 2.89 3.21
CA LEU A 48 20.55 1.45 3.24
C LEU A 48 20.75 0.87 4.64
N ALA A 49 21.91 1.15 5.24
CA ALA A 49 22.29 0.59 6.53
C ALA A 49 23.27 1.51 7.25
N VAL A 50 23.53 1.20 8.51
CA VAL A 50 24.58 1.83 9.33
C VAL A 50 25.38 0.69 9.96
N ASN A 51 26.72 0.76 9.92
CA ASN A 51 27.55 -0.23 10.61
C ASN A 51 27.66 0.03 12.12
N ASP A 52 28.39 -0.85 12.79
CA ASP A 52 28.73 -0.79 14.22
C ASP A 52 29.51 0.47 14.63
N ALA A 53 30.15 1.15 13.67
CA ALA A 53 30.84 2.44 13.86
C ALA A 53 29.98 3.67 13.48
N TRP A 54 28.66 3.52 13.33
CA TRP A 54 27.73 4.58 12.94
C TRP A 54 27.96 5.19 11.55
N LYS A 55 28.75 4.53 10.69
CA LYS A 55 28.98 4.97 9.31
C LYS A 55 27.79 4.57 8.42
N PRO A 56 27.14 5.53 7.74
CA PRO A 56 26.03 5.23 6.85
C PRO A 56 26.52 4.62 5.53
N PHE A 57 25.77 3.63 5.05
CA PHE A 57 25.87 3.09 3.69
C PHE A 57 24.66 3.54 2.91
N ASN A 58 24.88 4.11 1.73
CA ASN A 58 23.83 4.66 0.89
C ASN A 58 23.76 3.95 -0.46
N VAL A 59 22.60 4.01 -1.10
CA VAL A 59 22.35 3.59 -2.48
C VAL A 59 21.62 4.71 -3.21
N THR A 60 21.94 4.95 -4.48
CA THR A 60 21.22 5.95 -5.28
C THR A 60 20.16 5.26 -6.11
N LEU A 61 18.89 5.59 -5.89
CA LEU A 61 17.74 4.96 -6.55
C LEU A 61 16.67 6.01 -6.91
N PRO A 62 15.91 5.82 -8.00
CA PRO A 62 14.72 6.62 -8.28
C PRO A 62 13.73 6.46 -7.12
N SER A 63 13.43 7.55 -6.42
CA SER A 63 12.58 7.52 -5.24
C SER A 63 11.67 8.72 -5.13
N VAL A 64 10.58 8.55 -4.39
CA VAL A 64 9.59 9.58 -4.09
C VAL A 64 9.04 9.35 -2.69
N ALA A 65 8.67 10.41 -2.00
CA ALA A 65 8.06 10.32 -0.66
C ALA A 65 6.73 11.06 -0.63
N PHE A 66 5.74 10.45 0.04
CA PHE A 66 4.44 11.06 0.31
C PHE A 66 4.26 11.17 1.82
N THR A 67 3.89 12.37 2.28
CA THR A 67 3.59 12.64 3.68
C THR A 67 2.11 13.00 3.82
N PHE A 68 1.42 12.33 4.74
CA PHE A 68 -0.01 12.53 4.98
C PHE A 68 -0.36 12.25 6.44
N ASN A 69 -1.54 12.73 6.86
CA ASN A 69 -2.08 12.46 8.19
C ASN A 69 -3.20 11.42 8.11
N ALA A 70 -3.20 10.41 8.97
CA ALA A 70 -4.28 9.42 9.02
C ALA A 70 -4.86 9.27 10.44
N THR A 71 -6.18 9.14 10.52
CA THR A 71 -6.96 9.09 11.77
C THR A 71 -7.28 7.66 12.19
N ALA A 72 -7.76 6.81 11.27
CA ALA A 72 -8.04 5.40 11.56
C ALA A 72 -6.82 4.48 11.41
N GLY A 73 -5.80 4.93 10.68
CA GLY A 73 -4.61 4.15 10.34
C GLY A 73 -4.19 4.39 8.89
N PRO A 74 -2.93 4.11 8.51
CA PRO A 74 -2.41 4.45 7.20
C PRO A 74 -2.89 3.46 6.14
N MET A 75 -4.06 3.70 5.55
CA MET A 75 -4.49 3.00 4.35
C MET A 75 -4.23 3.88 3.13
N TYR A 76 -3.58 3.29 2.13
CA TYR A 76 -3.24 3.98 0.89
C TYR A 76 -3.40 3.05 -0.31
N GLY A 77 -3.42 3.60 -1.51
CA GLY A 77 -3.18 2.89 -2.76
C GLY A 77 -2.07 3.59 -3.53
N VAL A 78 -1.24 2.83 -4.22
CA VAL A 78 -0.12 3.38 -4.98
C VAL A 78 0.06 2.62 -6.29
N TYR A 79 0.47 3.33 -7.33
CA TYR A 79 1.03 2.74 -8.53
C TYR A 79 1.99 3.72 -9.22
N ALA A 80 2.86 3.19 -10.08
CA ALA A 80 3.74 4.00 -10.91
C ALA A 80 3.26 3.98 -12.38
N SER A 81 3.41 5.12 -13.05
CA SER A 81 3.08 5.27 -14.48
C SER A 81 3.81 4.24 -15.37
N ASP A 82 3.22 3.97 -16.53
CA ASP A 82 3.78 3.11 -17.59
C ASP A 82 4.12 1.68 -17.16
N GLY A 83 3.45 1.17 -16.12
CA GLY A 83 3.73 -0.17 -15.59
C GLY A 83 5.14 -0.30 -14.99
N VAL A 84 5.75 0.80 -14.55
CA VAL A 84 7.03 0.76 -13.84
C VAL A 84 6.86 0.07 -12.49
N GLY A 85 7.83 -0.75 -12.11
CA GLY A 85 7.80 -1.45 -10.83
C GLY A 85 8.00 -0.49 -9.67
N ILE A 86 7.21 -0.68 -8.61
CA ILE A 86 7.28 0.10 -7.38
C ILE A 86 7.41 -0.82 -6.15
N THR A 87 8.12 -0.34 -5.14
CA THR A 87 8.19 -0.96 -3.82
C THR A 87 8.32 0.08 -2.73
N VAL A 88 7.91 -0.26 -1.50
CA VAL A 88 8.16 0.59 -0.34
C VAL A 88 9.62 0.45 0.10
N TRP A 89 10.25 1.58 0.42
CA TRP A 89 11.61 1.66 0.95
C TRP A 89 11.60 1.89 2.47
N SER A 90 10.86 2.89 2.91
CA SER A 90 10.73 3.23 4.32
C SER A 90 9.34 3.78 4.64
N THR A 91 8.97 3.59 5.90
CA THR A 91 7.77 4.17 6.49
C THR A 91 8.18 4.83 7.79
N ASP A 92 8.10 6.16 7.82
CA ASP A 92 8.38 6.97 9.01
C ASP A 92 7.05 7.40 9.62
N VAL A 93 6.91 7.21 10.94
CA VAL A 93 5.67 7.52 11.68
C VAL A 93 5.97 8.52 12.79
N ASN A 94 5.24 9.62 12.80
CA ASN A 94 5.31 10.64 13.85
C ASN A 94 3.88 11.02 14.26
N GLY A 95 3.36 10.37 15.32
CA GLY A 95 1.98 10.53 15.74
C GLY A 95 1.01 10.07 14.64
N ALA A 96 0.15 10.99 14.19
CA ALA A 96 -0.80 10.74 13.09
C ALA A 96 -0.20 10.99 11.70
N THR A 97 1.04 11.48 11.61
CA THR A 97 1.71 11.78 10.34
C THR A 97 2.56 10.60 9.88
N TYR A 98 2.34 10.18 8.64
CA TYR A 98 3.04 9.09 7.99
C TYR A 98 3.82 9.63 6.80
N THR A 99 5.07 9.22 6.65
CA THR A 99 5.86 9.46 5.44
C THR A 99 6.25 8.11 4.83
N LEU A 100 5.69 7.80 3.67
CA LEU A 100 6.04 6.61 2.92
C LEU A 100 6.97 6.99 1.79
N ARG A 101 8.12 6.33 1.72
CA ARG A 101 9.06 6.44 0.61
C ARG A 101 8.94 5.22 -0.28
N PHE A 102 8.80 5.44 -1.57
CA PHE A 102 8.79 4.41 -2.59
C PHE A 102 10.03 4.51 -3.45
N VAL A 103 10.51 3.35 -3.91
CA VAL A 103 11.53 3.21 -4.93
C VAL A 103 10.87 2.66 -6.19
N THR A 104 11.32 3.14 -7.34
CA THR A 104 10.84 2.69 -8.66
C THR A 104 11.99 2.19 -9.52
N GLU A 105 11.72 1.26 -10.44
CA GLU A 105 12.73 0.67 -11.33
C GLU A 105 13.43 1.69 -12.23
N ARG A 106 12.77 2.80 -12.54
CA ARG A 106 13.29 3.96 -13.27
C ARG A 106 12.52 5.22 -12.87
N PRO A 107 13.06 6.43 -13.10
CA PRO A 107 12.32 7.68 -12.88
C PRO A 107 10.98 7.68 -13.62
N CYS A 108 9.90 7.99 -12.91
CA CYS A 108 8.54 8.02 -13.44
C CYS A 108 7.58 8.77 -12.49
N THR A 109 6.34 9.00 -12.93
CA THR A 109 5.29 9.54 -12.04
C THR A 109 4.77 8.43 -11.13
N VAL A 110 4.69 8.68 -9.83
CA VAL A 110 4.00 7.81 -8.87
C VAL A 110 2.71 8.49 -8.43
N TYR A 111 1.62 7.74 -8.46
CA TYR A 111 0.30 8.15 -8.01
C TYR A 111 0.00 7.51 -6.65
N PHE A 112 -0.47 8.31 -5.71
CA PHE A 112 -0.74 7.90 -4.35
C PHE A 112 -2.13 8.35 -3.93
N PHE A 113 -2.90 7.45 -3.34
CA PHE A 113 -4.27 7.68 -2.91
C PHE A 113 -4.38 7.35 -1.44
N GLN A 114 -4.76 8.31 -0.61
CA GLN A 114 -4.97 8.09 0.80
C GLN A 114 -6.42 7.67 1.05
N PHE A 115 -6.59 6.61 1.85
CA PHE A 115 -7.88 6.20 2.38
C PHE A 115 -7.92 6.37 3.89
N ASP A 116 -8.95 7.03 4.40
CA ASP A 116 -9.14 7.26 5.84
C ASP A 116 -10.64 7.37 6.15
N GLN A 117 -10.98 7.67 7.40
CA GLN A 117 -12.33 8.08 7.78
C GLN A 117 -12.78 9.26 6.91
N VAL A 118 -14.06 9.22 6.51
CA VAL A 118 -14.65 10.30 5.71
C VAL A 118 -14.46 11.66 6.41
N PRO A 119 -13.92 12.68 5.70
CA PRO A 119 -13.83 14.03 6.24
C PRO A 119 -15.23 14.64 6.35
N PRO A 120 -15.42 15.71 7.13
CA PRO A 120 -16.67 16.47 7.12
C PRO A 120 -17.09 16.82 5.69
N SER A 121 -18.38 16.66 5.38
CA SER A 121 -18.86 16.84 4.00
C SER A 121 -18.56 18.24 3.46
N SER A 122 -18.17 18.32 2.18
CA SER A 122 -18.11 19.58 1.42
C SER A 122 -19.43 19.93 0.70
N GLY A 123 -20.50 19.14 0.85
CA GLY A 123 -21.81 19.37 0.21
C GLY A 123 -22.93 18.37 0.59
N ASN A 124 -24.11 18.49 -0.01
CA ASN A 124 -25.28 17.64 0.32
C ASN A 124 -25.76 16.84 -0.90
N PHE A 125 -24.87 16.08 -1.53
CA PHE A 125 -25.16 15.30 -2.73
C PHE A 125 -24.89 13.81 -2.53
N GLY A 126 -25.76 12.95 -3.07
CA GLY A 126 -25.66 11.50 -2.96
C GLY A 126 -26.15 10.93 -1.62
N LEU A 127 -25.82 9.66 -1.36
CA LEU A 127 -26.04 9.01 -0.07
C LEU A 127 -24.95 9.41 0.92
N GLN A 128 -25.36 9.98 2.04
CA GLN A 128 -24.51 10.31 3.19
C GLN A 128 -25.09 9.65 4.44
N VAL A 129 -24.22 9.01 5.21
CA VAL A 129 -24.60 8.31 6.44
C VAL A 129 -23.94 9.00 7.61
N PHE A 130 -24.73 9.32 8.64
CA PHE A 130 -24.28 9.97 9.87
C PHE A 130 -24.46 9.03 11.05
N ASN A 131 -23.55 9.08 12.02
CA ASN A 131 -23.70 8.35 13.27
C ASN A 131 -24.67 9.06 14.24
N GLY A 132 -24.91 8.47 15.40
CA GLY A 132 -25.84 9.01 16.41
C GLY A 132 -25.42 10.35 17.02
N GLN A 133 -24.19 10.79 16.76
CA GLN A 133 -23.65 12.09 17.19
C GLN A 133 -23.73 13.14 16.06
N GLY A 134 -24.33 12.80 14.91
CA GLY A 134 -24.40 13.69 13.75
C GLY A 134 -23.08 13.83 12.98
N ARG A 135 -22.09 12.95 13.23
CA ARG A 135 -20.83 12.92 12.47
C ARG A 135 -21.02 12.08 11.21
N LEU A 136 -20.56 12.61 10.07
CA LEU A 136 -20.52 11.86 8.81
C LEU A 136 -19.60 10.64 8.94
N ILE A 137 -20.09 9.47 8.52
CA ILE A 137 -19.38 8.18 8.60
C ILE A 137 -19.31 7.44 7.26
N ALA A 138 -20.05 7.89 6.25
CA ALA A 138 -19.91 7.46 4.87
C ALA A 138 -20.47 8.53 3.91
N ASP A 139 -19.85 8.67 2.73
CA ASP A 139 -20.27 9.56 1.66
C ASP A 139 -20.04 8.87 0.30
N SER A 140 -21.14 8.54 -0.38
CA SER A 140 -21.13 7.86 -1.68
C SER A 140 -20.48 8.65 -2.82
N SER A 141 -20.24 9.95 -2.66
CA SER A 141 -19.47 10.75 -3.62
C SER A 141 -17.96 10.46 -3.57
N LYS A 142 -17.50 9.70 -2.57
CA LYS A 142 -16.10 9.31 -2.40
C LYS A 142 -15.94 7.80 -2.65
N PRO A 143 -14.93 7.38 -3.41
CA PRO A 143 -14.61 5.96 -3.57
C PRO A 143 -14.29 5.31 -2.22
N PHE A 144 -14.91 4.14 -1.97
CA PHE A 144 -14.58 3.30 -0.83
C PHE A 144 -13.38 2.42 -1.13
N LEU A 145 -12.55 2.17 -0.12
CA LEU A 145 -11.52 1.15 -0.20
C LEU A 145 -12.18 -0.23 -0.40
N ARG A 146 -11.78 -0.94 -1.44
CA ARG A 146 -12.21 -2.33 -1.68
C ARG A 146 -11.00 -3.18 -2.01
N VAL A 147 -10.73 -4.18 -1.16
CA VAL A 147 -9.68 -5.17 -1.40
C VAL A 147 -10.22 -6.24 -2.34
N LEU A 148 -9.53 -6.47 -3.45
CA LEU A 148 -9.81 -7.55 -4.40
C LEU A 148 -9.03 -8.80 -4.06
N ASP A 149 -7.82 -8.64 -3.53
CA ASP A 149 -6.90 -9.75 -3.31
C ASP A 149 -5.80 -9.40 -2.31
N VAL A 150 -5.18 -10.43 -1.75
CA VAL A 150 -3.97 -10.34 -0.94
C VAL A 150 -2.97 -11.34 -1.50
N ILE A 151 -1.93 -10.83 -2.16
CA ILE A 151 -0.87 -11.65 -2.73
C ILE A 151 0.22 -11.85 -1.67
N TYR A 152 0.65 -13.10 -1.53
CA TYR A 152 1.72 -13.52 -0.63
C TYR A 152 2.64 -14.51 -1.33
N ASN A 153 3.95 -14.27 -1.27
CA ASN A 153 4.97 -15.14 -1.83
C ASN A 153 6.11 -15.34 -0.83
N GLU A 154 6.46 -16.59 -0.59
CA GLU A 154 7.70 -16.99 0.08
C GLU A 154 8.67 -17.50 -0.99
N TYR A 155 9.54 -16.62 -1.51
CA TYR A 155 10.54 -17.07 -2.49
C TYR A 155 11.61 -17.97 -1.85
N VAL A 156 11.71 -17.91 -0.53
CA VAL A 156 12.50 -18.81 0.30
C VAL A 156 11.59 -19.28 1.45
N PRO A 157 11.09 -20.54 1.39
CA PRO A 157 10.10 -21.01 2.35
C PRO A 157 10.60 -21.12 3.79
N GLY A 158 9.73 -20.80 4.74
CA GLY A 158 9.96 -20.90 6.18
C GLY A 158 10.69 -19.71 6.79
N ASP A 159 11.09 -19.86 8.04
CA ASP A 159 11.62 -18.78 8.89
C ASP A 159 13.05 -19.05 9.38
N GLY A 160 13.71 -17.98 9.84
CA GLY A 160 15.02 -18.04 10.48
C GLY A 160 16.22 -18.03 9.51
N TRP A 161 17.40 -18.19 10.09
CA TRP A 161 18.68 -18.08 9.38
C TRP A 161 18.93 -19.24 8.42
N MET A 162 19.56 -18.96 7.28
CA MET A 162 20.06 -19.98 6.35
C MET A 162 21.30 -19.57 5.58
N VAL A 163 21.93 -20.59 5.02
CA VAL A 163 22.89 -20.48 3.92
C VAL A 163 22.46 -21.42 2.81
N ALA A 164 22.16 -20.91 1.62
CA ALA A 164 21.91 -21.72 0.42
C ALA A 164 22.24 -20.94 -0.86
N GLY A 165 22.01 -21.55 -2.02
CA GLY A 165 22.10 -20.87 -3.31
C GLY A 165 21.19 -19.64 -3.37
N ALA A 166 21.61 -18.64 -4.14
CA ALA A 166 20.85 -17.41 -4.32
C ALA A 166 19.46 -17.70 -4.90
N PRO A 167 18.38 -17.14 -4.32
CA PRO A 167 17.05 -17.27 -4.87
C PRO A 167 16.98 -16.64 -6.26
N SER A 168 16.16 -17.23 -7.13
CA SER A 168 15.81 -16.64 -8.43
C SER A 168 14.29 -16.61 -8.61
N PRO A 169 13.60 -15.69 -7.91
CA PRO A 169 12.16 -15.49 -8.05
C PRO A 169 11.76 -15.35 -9.52
N GLN A 170 10.71 -16.06 -9.91
CA GLN A 170 10.06 -15.81 -11.20
C GLN A 170 9.11 -14.62 -11.06
N TRP A 171 8.81 -13.99 -12.20
CA TRP A 171 7.77 -12.98 -12.27
C TRP A 171 6.41 -13.66 -12.42
N ASP A 172 5.45 -13.23 -11.61
CA ASP A 172 4.06 -13.65 -11.66
C ASP A 172 3.18 -12.50 -12.17
N SER A 173 1.99 -12.83 -12.68
CA SER A 173 1.00 -11.82 -13.09
C SER A 173 -0.45 -12.30 -12.93
N ARG A 174 -1.36 -11.35 -12.70
CA ARG A 174 -2.80 -11.58 -12.57
C ARG A 174 -3.60 -10.37 -13.06
N ALA A 175 -4.77 -10.62 -13.65
CA ALA A 175 -5.73 -9.59 -14.08
C ALA A 175 -7.05 -9.68 -13.28
N TYR A 176 -7.69 -8.52 -13.05
CA TYR A 176 -8.86 -8.40 -12.16
C TYR A 176 -10.13 -7.89 -12.86
N GLY A 177 -10.10 -7.62 -14.16
CA GLY A 177 -11.25 -7.14 -14.94
C GLY A 177 -11.71 -5.70 -14.63
N VAL A 178 -11.20 -5.09 -13.58
CA VAL A 178 -11.40 -3.68 -13.19
C VAL A 178 -10.04 -3.00 -13.03
N PRO A 179 -9.94 -1.65 -13.16
CA PRO A 179 -8.72 -0.94 -12.81
C PRO A 179 -8.28 -1.24 -11.37
N ILE A 180 -6.97 -1.34 -11.15
CA ILE A 180 -6.42 -1.68 -9.83
C ILE A 180 -5.31 -0.73 -9.39
N ILE A 181 -5.04 -0.73 -8.09
CA ILE A 181 -3.86 -0.15 -7.44
C ILE A 181 -3.38 -1.10 -6.33
N VAL A 182 -2.17 -0.92 -5.81
CA VAL A 182 -1.62 -1.79 -4.76
C VAL A 182 -1.41 -1.07 -3.44
N SER A 183 -1.39 -1.84 -2.35
CA SER A 183 -1.27 -1.32 -0.98
C SER A 183 -0.58 -2.31 -0.04
N GLY A 184 -0.21 -1.85 1.15
CA GLY A 184 0.28 -2.70 2.23
C GLY A 184 1.49 -3.54 1.81
N ILE A 185 2.40 -2.93 1.05
CA ILE A 185 3.58 -3.60 0.51
C ILE A 185 4.50 -3.98 1.66
N TYR A 186 4.68 -5.28 1.88
CA TYR A 186 5.78 -5.86 2.65
C TYR A 186 6.76 -6.46 1.64
N PRO A 187 7.90 -5.82 1.37
CA PRO A 187 8.74 -6.20 0.25
C PRO A 187 9.81 -7.21 0.67
N VAL A 188 10.24 -8.01 -0.30
CA VAL A 188 11.59 -8.58 -0.32
C VAL A 188 12.57 -7.42 -0.12
N ARG A 189 13.54 -7.63 0.77
CA ARG A 189 14.53 -6.62 1.16
C ARG A 189 15.86 -7.29 1.47
N HIS A 190 16.63 -7.55 0.42
CA HIS A 190 17.94 -8.17 0.58
C HIS A 190 19.04 -7.27 0.02
N ALA A 191 20.06 -7.03 0.83
CA ALA A 191 21.26 -6.32 0.41
C ALA A 191 22.37 -7.33 0.16
N TRP A 192 22.83 -7.44 -1.08
CA TRP A 192 23.83 -8.45 -1.47
C TRP A 192 25.26 -8.11 -1.03
N SER A 193 25.49 -6.92 -0.47
CA SER A 193 26.76 -6.41 0.06
C SER A 193 27.89 -6.35 -0.98
N TYR A 194 27.99 -5.17 -1.61
CA TYR A 194 29.09 -4.70 -2.44
C TYR A 194 29.36 -3.21 -2.11
N ASP A 195 30.51 -2.69 -2.55
CA ASP A 195 30.73 -1.26 -2.73
C ASP A 195 30.96 -1.01 -4.24
N PRO A 196 30.01 -0.37 -4.97
CA PRO A 196 28.71 0.10 -4.51
C PRO A 196 27.71 -1.03 -4.28
N GLY A 197 26.84 -0.87 -3.28
CA GLY A 197 25.89 -1.90 -2.85
C GLY A 197 24.77 -2.15 -3.85
N GLY A 198 24.54 -3.42 -4.16
CA GLY A 198 23.34 -3.87 -4.86
C GLY A 198 22.26 -4.30 -3.87
N VAL A 199 21.03 -3.83 -4.08
CA VAL A 199 19.85 -4.26 -3.32
C VAL A 199 18.87 -4.97 -4.22
N GLU A 200 18.31 -6.06 -3.72
CA GLU A 200 17.21 -6.77 -4.38
C GLU A 200 15.94 -6.54 -3.58
N LEU A 201 14.95 -5.96 -4.25
CA LEU A 201 13.68 -5.60 -3.65
C LEU A 201 12.53 -6.25 -4.42
N SER A 202 11.38 -6.38 -3.77
CA SER A 202 10.14 -6.64 -4.51
C SER A 202 9.95 -5.57 -5.58
N SER A 203 9.32 -5.94 -6.68
CA SER A 203 8.91 -5.01 -7.72
C SER A 203 7.49 -5.34 -8.13
N ILE A 204 6.58 -4.38 -7.97
CA ILE A 204 5.16 -4.55 -8.29
C ILE A 204 4.82 -3.57 -9.41
N ARG A 205 4.41 -4.09 -10.56
CA ARG A 205 4.00 -3.31 -11.73
C ARG A 205 2.49 -3.38 -11.86
N VAL A 206 1.87 -2.23 -12.02
CA VAL A 206 0.42 -2.12 -12.26
C VAL A 206 0.21 -1.55 -13.65
N SER A 207 -0.58 -2.24 -14.47
CA SER A 207 -0.96 -1.79 -15.80
C SER A 207 -2.46 -2.00 -16.00
N GLY A 208 -3.22 -0.91 -15.86
CA GLY A 208 -4.68 -0.93 -15.96
C GLY A 208 -5.33 -1.87 -14.94
N ASN A 209 -5.80 -3.01 -15.42
CA ASN A 209 -6.49 -4.04 -14.63
C ASN A 209 -5.59 -5.23 -14.24
N SER A 210 -4.29 -5.14 -14.52
CA SER A 210 -3.33 -6.21 -14.29
C SER A 210 -2.22 -5.79 -13.34
N VAL A 211 -1.79 -6.74 -12.50
CA VAL A 211 -0.60 -6.63 -11.66
C VAL A 211 0.39 -7.69 -12.09
N SER A 212 1.67 -7.35 -12.09
CA SER A 212 2.76 -8.32 -12.17
C SER A 212 3.76 -8.02 -11.07
N TRP A 213 4.32 -9.06 -10.46
CA TRP A 213 5.22 -8.91 -9.34
C TRP A 213 6.38 -9.92 -9.42
N GLY A 214 7.48 -9.54 -8.80
CA GLY A 214 8.68 -10.36 -8.71
C GLY A 214 9.72 -9.63 -7.85
N THR A 215 10.99 -9.90 -8.10
CA THR A 215 12.09 -9.11 -7.54
C THR A 215 12.86 -8.41 -8.65
N THR A 216 13.39 -7.24 -8.34
CA THR A 216 14.28 -6.48 -9.22
C THR A 216 15.58 -6.20 -8.49
N MET A 217 16.69 -6.41 -9.20
CA MET A 217 18.02 -6.06 -8.73
C MET A 217 18.28 -4.58 -9.04
N TYR A 218 18.54 -3.79 -8.00
CA TYR A 218 18.87 -2.39 -8.09
C TYR A 218 20.36 -2.20 -7.80
N GLY A 219 21.14 -2.01 -8.88
CA GLY A 219 22.60 -1.94 -8.82
C GLY A 219 23.26 -3.28 -8.49
N GLY A 220 24.55 -3.43 -8.84
CA GLY A 220 25.32 -4.66 -8.53
C GLY A 220 24.73 -5.94 -9.15
N GLY A 221 24.90 -7.07 -8.45
CA GLY A 221 24.37 -8.37 -8.86
C GLY A 221 24.20 -9.33 -7.68
N ARG A 222 23.59 -10.49 -7.91
CA ARG A 222 23.43 -11.51 -6.86
C ARG A 222 24.77 -12.18 -6.55
N LYS A 223 25.04 -12.48 -5.27
CA LYS A 223 26.11 -13.43 -4.92
C LYS A 223 25.63 -14.85 -5.25
N PRO A 224 26.53 -15.85 -5.40
CA PRO A 224 26.10 -17.24 -5.64
C PRO A 224 25.27 -17.82 -4.50
N ASN A 225 25.51 -17.37 -3.26
CA ASN A 225 24.85 -17.88 -2.06
C ASN A 225 24.17 -16.76 -1.29
N LEU A 226 22.96 -17.03 -0.81
CA LEU A 226 22.27 -16.28 0.22
C LEU A 226 22.78 -16.75 1.60
N ALA A 227 23.22 -15.81 2.43
CA ALA A 227 23.41 -16.01 3.86
C ALA A 227 22.59 -14.94 4.59
N GLY A 228 21.51 -15.35 5.25
CA GLY A 228 20.55 -14.40 5.81
C GLY A 228 19.29 -15.04 6.36
N PHE A 229 18.37 -14.17 6.78
CA PHE A 229 17.03 -14.54 7.23
C PHE A 229 16.11 -14.77 6.03
N ARG A 230 15.37 -15.87 6.03
CA ARG A 230 14.42 -16.25 4.96
C ARG A 230 13.35 -15.19 4.74
N GLU A 231 12.94 -14.52 5.80
CA GLU A 231 11.92 -13.50 5.86
C GLU A 231 12.27 -12.25 5.04
N GLN A 232 13.56 -12.07 4.68
CA GLN A 232 13.99 -11.05 3.73
C GLN A 232 13.51 -11.33 2.30
N TRP A 233 13.07 -12.56 2.02
CA TRP A 233 12.58 -13.05 0.73
C TRP A 233 11.09 -13.36 0.73
N HIS A 234 10.37 -12.86 1.73
CA HIS A 234 8.91 -12.90 1.76
C HIS A 234 8.36 -11.59 1.22
N SER A 235 7.32 -11.67 0.39
CA SER A 235 6.62 -10.53 -0.18
C SER A 235 5.14 -10.63 0.09
N ARG A 236 4.50 -9.51 0.45
CA ARG A 236 3.05 -9.41 0.57
C ARG A 236 2.56 -8.05 0.08
N PHE A 237 1.41 -8.01 -0.55
CA PHE A 237 0.69 -6.77 -0.85
C PHE A 237 -0.80 -7.03 -1.08
N MET A 238 -1.59 -5.98 -0.97
CA MET A 238 -3.01 -6.00 -1.32
C MET A 238 -3.20 -5.44 -2.72
N VAL A 239 -4.16 -6.01 -3.45
CA VAL A 239 -4.70 -5.43 -4.67
C VAL A 239 -6.04 -4.78 -4.34
N LEU A 240 -6.17 -3.52 -4.70
CA LEU A 240 -7.36 -2.71 -4.45
C LEU A 240 -8.09 -2.43 -5.77
N ASP A 241 -9.41 -2.40 -5.72
CA ASP A 241 -10.26 -1.89 -6.79
C ASP A 241 -10.04 -0.37 -6.92
N ALA A 242 -9.74 0.08 -8.13
CA ALA A 242 -9.49 1.49 -8.42
C ALA A 242 -10.58 2.10 -9.31
N THR A 243 -11.73 1.44 -9.45
CA THR A 243 -12.87 1.97 -10.20
C THR A 243 -13.32 3.32 -9.62
N GLY A 244 -13.35 4.35 -10.46
CA GLY A 244 -13.70 5.71 -10.04
C GLY A 244 -12.58 6.47 -9.31
N ILE A 245 -11.35 5.92 -9.30
CA ILE A 245 -10.14 6.55 -8.76
C ILE A 245 -9.15 6.89 -9.87
N VAL A 246 -8.87 5.92 -10.76
CA VAL A 246 -7.92 6.03 -11.88
C VAL A 246 -8.62 6.14 -13.23
#